data_AF-A0A4Y6A630-F1
#
_entry.id   AF-A0A4Y6A630-F1
#
_cell.length_a   1.000
_cell.length_b   1.000
_cell.length_c   1.000
_cell.angle_alpha   90.00
_cell.angle_beta   90.00
_cell.angle_gamma   90.00
#
_symmetry.space_group_name_H-M   'P 1'
#
loop_
_entity.id
_entity.type
_entity.pdbx_description
1 polymer ?
#
loop_
_entity_poly.entity_id
_entity_poly.type
_entity_poly.pdbx_seq_one_letter_code
_entity_poly.pdbx_strand_id
1 'polypeptide(L)'
;MNSNLIRRYVVVGSRRTSNYIWAIICAIGGIDFLLTGLSSYFNSNILPIIHADNIIFFPQGLVMCFYGLLAILFSCYLGLTILWSVGGGFNIFDKQNGVVRIFRWGFPGKNRRIDLTYPIDEVTAIRLELKDGLNPRRTIYLCVKGQRQIPLTRVGQPMTLEEIEVLAAELAQFLQKDLV
;
A
#
# COMPACT_ATOMS: atom_id res chain seq x y z
N MET A 1 19.65 -26.27 12.82
CA MET A 1 19.01 -25.04 13.35
C MET A 1 17.53 -25.12 13.03
N ASN A 2 16.66 -25.30 14.05
CA ASN A 2 15.23 -25.56 13.86
C ASN A 2 14.52 -24.35 13.23
N SER A 3 14.29 -24.40 11.92
CA SER A 3 13.48 -23.44 11.15
C SER A 3 12.01 -23.39 11.57
N ASN A 4 11.58 -24.28 12.47
CA ASN A 4 10.20 -24.38 12.95
C ASN A 4 9.83 -23.41 14.09
N LEU A 5 10.77 -22.66 14.66
CA LEU A 5 10.52 -21.77 15.82
C LEU A 5 10.35 -20.29 15.46
N ILE A 6 10.70 -19.90 14.24
CA ILE A 6 10.65 -18.50 13.80
C ILE A 6 9.87 -18.43 12.49
N ARG A 7 8.79 -17.64 12.46
CA ARG A 7 8.04 -17.35 11.23
C ARG A 7 8.20 -15.88 10.87
N ARG A 8 8.58 -15.61 9.62
CA ARG A 8 8.71 -14.26 9.07
C ARG A 8 7.78 -14.08 7.88
N TYR A 9 6.92 -13.08 7.96
CA TYR A 9 6.01 -12.70 6.88
C TYR A 9 6.38 -11.32 6.36
N VAL A 10 6.60 -11.21 5.05
CA VAL A 10 6.89 -9.92 4.40
C VAL A 10 5.58 -9.23 4.03
N VAL A 11 5.51 -7.94 4.31
CA VAL A 11 4.36 -7.09 4.02
C VAL A 11 4.72 -6.15 2.89
N VAL A 12 4.10 -6.36 1.73
CA VAL A 12 4.24 -5.49 0.56
C VAL A 12 3.36 -4.26 0.75
N GLY A 13 4.02 -3.12 1.00
CA GLY A 13 3.40 -1.79 1.09
C GLY A 13 3.13 -1.19 -0.28
N SER A 14 3.63 0.03 -0.50
CA SER A 14 3.47 0.82 -1.72
C SER A 14 4.16 0.24 -2.97
N ARG A 15 5.15 -0.64 -2.82
CA ARG A 15 5.91 -1.27 -3.92
C ARG A 15 5.14 -2.40 -4.61
N ARG A 16 3.89 -2.15 -4.97
CA ARG A 16 3.05 -3.08 -5.73
C ARG A 16 3.16 -2.78 -7.21
N THR A 17 3.08 -3.83 -8.02
CA THR A 17 2.99 -3.72 -9.47
C THR A 17 1.89 -2.75 -9.90
N SER A 18 0.72 -2.79 -9.26
CA SER A 18 -0.38 -1.83 -9.49
C SER A 18 0.05 -0.38 -9.33
N ASN A 19 0.80 -0.05 -8.27
CA ASN A 19 1.23 1.33 -8.02
C ASN A 19 2.27 1.79 -9.03
N TYR A 20 3.18 0.90 -9.47
CA TYR A 20 4.11 1.22 -10.55
C TYR A 20 3.38 1.50 -11.87
N ILE A 21 2.42 0.64 -12.23
CA ILE A 21 1.62 0.79 -13.45
C ILE A 21 0.86 2.13 -13.42
N TRP A 22 0.16 2.42 -12.33
CA TRP A 22 -0.59 3.69 -12.19
C TRP A 22 0.33 4.90 -12.18
N ALA A 23 1.49 4.85 -11.52
CA ALA A 23 2.45 5.95 -11.55
C ALA A 23 2.93 6.25 -12.98
N ILE A 24 3.23 5.22 -13.78
CA ILE A 24 3.70 5.37 -15.16
C ILE A 24 2.57 5.91 -16.05
N ILE A 25 1.38 5.31 -16.00
CA ILE A 25 0.23 5.75 -16.81
C ILE A 25 -0.13 7.21 -16.51
N CYS A 26 -0.20 7.58 -15.23
CA CYS A 26 -0.49 8.96 -14.83
C CYS A 26 0.64 9.93 -15.19
N ALA A 27 1.90 9.51 -15.17
CA ALA A 27 3.02 10.35 -15.60
C ALA A 27 2.92 10.66 -17.10
N ILE A 28 2.79 9.63 -17.93
CA ILE A 28 2.74 9.77 -19.39
C ILE A 28 1.52 10.60 -19.77
N GLY A 29 0.31 10.18 -19.35
CA GLY A 29 -0.91 10.91 -19.68
C GLY A 29 -0.96 12.32 -19.11
N GLY A 30 -0.37 12.53 -17.92
CA GLY A 30 -0.27 13.85 -17.32
C GLY A 30 0.64 14.81 -18.08
N ILE A 31 1.81 14.32 -18.52
CA ILE A 31 2.74 15.08 -19.37
C ILE A 31 2.08 15.39 -20.72
N ASP A 32 1.45 14.41 -21.36
CA ASP A 32 0.80 14.59 -22.65
C ASP A 32 -0.32 15.64 -22.59
N PHE A 33 -1.17 15.58 -21.56
CA PHE A 33 -2.25 16.55 -21.38
C PHE A 33 -1.72 17.95 -21.09
N LEU A 34 -0.70 18.07 -20.23
CA LEU A 34 -0.09 19.35 -19.91
C LEU A 34 0.58 19.98 -21.14
N LEU A 35 1.35 19.21 -21.89
CA LEU A 35 2.02 19.67 -23.11
C LEU A 35 1.00 20.05 -24.19
N THR A 36 -0.09 19.31 -24.34
CA THR A 36 -1.17 19.64 -25.28
C THR A 36 -1.87 20.95 -24.93
N GLY A 37 -2.21 21.14 -23.65
CA GLY A 37 -2.83 22.39 -23.18
C GLY A 37 -1.90 23.60 -23.31
N LEU A 38 -0.60 23.43 -23.02
CA LEU A 38 0.40 24.48 -23.24
C LEU A 38 0.62 24.77 -24.73
N SER A 39 0.62 23.74 -25.58
CA SER A 39 0.75 23.92 -27.03
C SER A 39 -0.41 24.75 -27.59
N SER A 40 -1.62 24.53 -27.10
CA SER A 40 -2.82 25.31 -27.44
C SER A 40 -2.73 26.76 -26.95
N TYR A 41 -2.09 27.02 -25.80
CA TYR A 41 -1.86 28.38 -25.31
C TYR A 41 -0.86 29.16 -26.18
N PHE A 42 0.23 28.52 -26.58
CA PHE A 42 1.31 29.14 -27.38
C PHE A 42 1.05 29.12 -28.89
N ASN A 43 0.01 28.43 -29.35
CA ASN A 43 -0.25 28.14 -30.77
C ASN A 43 0.98 27.52 -31.47
N SER A 44 1.67 26.61 -30.77
CA SER A 44 2.87 25.95 -31.26
C SER A 44 2.84 24.48 -30.88
N ASN A 45 3.15 23.59 -31.82
CA ASN A 45 3.19 22.14 -31.56
C ASN A 45 4.48 21.79 -30.79
N ILE A 46 4.41 21.75 -29.46
CA ILE A 46 5.56 21.45 -28.59
C ILE A 46 6.07 20.02 -28.83
N LEU A 47 5.16 19.09 -29.18
CA LEU A 47 5.49 17.75 -29.63
C LEU A 47 5.01 17.53 -31.07
N PRO A 48 5.74 16.77 -31.88
CA PRO A 48 5.38 16.50 -33.28
C PRO A 48 4.08 15.69 -33.44
N ILE A 49 3.61 15.04 -32.38
CA ILE A 49 2.35 14.26 -32.36
C ILE A 49 1.14 15.15 -32.02
N ILE A 50 1.38 16.36 -31.49
CA ILE A 50 0.31 17.28 -31.07
C ILE A 50 -0.09 18.17 -32.25
N HIS A 51 -1.40 18.29 -32.48
CA HIS A 51 -1.98 19.25 -33.42
C HIS A 51 -2.73 20.33 -32.63
N ALA A 52 -1.98 21.30 -32.12
CA ALA A 52 -2.49 22.39 -31.27
C ALA A 52 -3.43 23.34 -32.03
N ASP A 53 -3.27 23.44 -33.35
CA ASP A 53 -4.07 24.29 -34.23
C ASP A 53 -5.59 23.96 -34.17
N ASN A 54 -5.92 22.73 -33.76
CA ASN A 54 -7.30 22.26 -33.64
C ASN A 54 -7.90 22.42 -32.23
N ILE A 55 -7.12 22.90 -31.25
CA ILE A 55 -7.51 22.95 -29.85
C ILE A 55 -7.60 24.40 -29.40
N ILE A 56 -8.81 24.84 -29.06
CA ILE A 56 -9.04 26.16 -28.48
C ILE A 56 -8.58 26.12 -27.01
N PHE A 57 -7.71 27.06 -26.62
CA PHE A 57 -7.16 27.07 -25.26
C PHE A 57 -8.24 27.16 -24.19
N PHE A 58 -9.19 28.09 -24.33
CA PHE A 58 -10.31 28.21 -23.41
C PHE A 58 -11.60 27.67 -24.05
N PRO A 59 -12.31 26.71 -23.43
CA PRO A 59 -12.03 26.08 -22.13
C PRO A 59 -11.14 24.83 -22.22
N GLN A 60 -10.99 24.23 -23.40
CA GLN A 60 -10.47 22.86 -23.56
C GLN A 60 -9.00 22.72 -23.16
N GLY A 61 -8.10 23.52 -23.73
CA GLY A 61 -6.68 23.49 -23.38
C GLY A 61 -6.39 23.78 -21.91
N LEU A 62 -7.13 24.69 -21.28
CA LEU A 62 -7.03 25.00 -19.86
C LEU A 62 -7.39 23.79 -18.99
N VAL A 63 -8.48 23.09 -19.34
CA VAL A 63 -8.90 21.87 -18.65
C VAL A 63 -7.87 20.75 -18.82
N MET A 64 -7.25 20.63 -20.00
CA MET A 64 -6.15 19.68 -20.22
C MET A 64 -4.93 20.00 -19.34
N CYS A 65 -4.53 21.28 -19.22
CA CYS A 65 -3.47 21.69 -18.30
C CYS A 65 -3.79 21.32 -16.84
N PHE A 66 -5.02 21.54 -16.40
CA PHE A 66 -5.45 21.23 -15.03
C PHE A 66 -5.38 19.73 -14.73
N TYR A 67 -5.98 18.88 -15.58
CA TYR A 67 -5.92 17.43 -15.41
C TYR A 67 -4.49 16.89 -15.57
N GLY A 68 -3.70 17.46 -16.48
CA GLY A 68 -2.30 17.11 -16.66
C GLY A 68 -1.48 17.35 -15.39
N LEU A 69 -1.64 18.53 -14.78
CA LEU A 69 -0.97 18.88 -13.53
C LEU A 69 -1.40 17.95 -12.37
N LEU A 70 -2.69 17.67 -12.22
CA LEU A 70 -3.19 16.74 -11.20
C LEU A 70 -2.62 15.33 -11.39
N ALA A 71 -2.58 14.83 -12.63
CA ALA A 71 -2.03 13.51 -12.94
C ALA A 71 -0.52 13.43 -12.64
N ILE A 72 0.25 14.48 -12.96
CA ILE A 72 1.68 14.57 -12.62
C ILE A 72 1.87 14.60 -11.10
N LEU A 73 1.11 15.43 -10.38
CA LEU A 73 1.19 15.49 -8.91
C LEU A 73 0.86 14.14 -8.27
N PHE A 74 -0.18 13.46 -8.77
CA PHE A 74 -0.55 12.13 -8.29
C PHE A 74 0.51 11.08 -8.62
N SER A 75 1.09 11.13 -9.83
CA SER A 75 2.21 10.25 -10.20
C SER A 75 3.44 10.48 -9.33
N CYS A 76 3.82 11.73 -9.08
CA CYS A 76 4.90 12.08 -8.15
C CYS A 76 4.61 11.55 -6.75
N TYR A 77 3.38 11.70 -6.24
CA TYR A 77 2.96 11.13 -4.97
C TYR A 77 3.15 9.61 -4.94
N LEU A 78 2.65 8.88 -5.94
CA LEU A 78 2.85 7.43 -6.04
C LEU A 78 4.34 7.07 -6.10
N GLY A 79 5.13 7.74 -6.93
CA GLY A 79 6.57 7.53 -7.06
C GLY A 79 7.31 7.72 -5.74
N LEU A 80 6.98 8.77 -4.99
CA LEU A 80 7.54 9.04 -3.67
C LEU A 80 7.14 7.97 -2.64
N THR A 81 5.87 7.57 -2.60
CA THR A 81 5.45 6.49 -1.68
C THR A 81 6.13 5.16 -2.00
N ILE A 82 6.35 4.84 -3.28
CA ILE A 82 7.09 3.67 -3.76
C ILE A 82 8.56 3.76 -3.33
N LEU A 83 9.21 4.89 -3.59
CA LEU A 83 10.61 5.15 -3.24
C LEU A 83 10.84 4.90 -1.75
N TRP A 84 9.93 5.42 -0.92
CA TRP A 84 10.00 5.28 0.53
C TRP A 84 9.48 3.94 1.09
N SER A 85 8.95 3.04 0.25
CA SER A 85 8.37 1.77 0.67
C SER A 85 7.26 1.92 1.72
N VAL A 86 6.48 3.00 1.66
CA VAL A 86 5.43 3.31 2.65
C VAL A 86 4.46 2.14 2.81
N GLY A 87 4.12 1.80 4.05
CA GLY A 87 3.31 0.64 4.43
C GLY A 87 4.02 -0.71 4.32
N GLY A 88 5.25 -0.77 3.80
CA GLY A 88 6.02 -1.99 3.64
C GLY A 88 6.73 -2.39 4.92
N GLY A 89 7.01 -3.68 5.09
CA GLY A 89 7.72 -4.16 6.28
C GLY A 89 7.62 -5.66 6.46
N PHE A 90 7.59 -6.12 7.70
CA PHE A 90 7.52 -7.54 8.02
C PHE A 90 6.90 -7.80 9.40
N ASN A 91 6.42 -9.02 9.60
CA ASN A 91 6.03 -9.58 10.88
C ASN A 91 6.98 -10.72 11.20
N ILE A 92 7.54 -10.76 12.41
CA ILE A 92 8.35 -11.87 12.91
C ILE A 92 7.66 -12.40 14.16
N PHE A 93 7.44 -13.71 14.19
CA PHE A 93 6.97 -14.45 15.34
C PHE A 93 8.07 -15.42 15.76
N ASP A 94 8.75 -15.13 16.86
CA ASP A 94 9.92 -15.85 17.33
C ASP A 94 9.60 -16.54 18.67
N LYS A 95 9.33 -17.84 18.62
CA LYS A 95 9.09 -18.64 19.82
C LYS A 95 10.34 -18.90 20.64
N GLN A 96 11.51 -18.87 20.02
CA GLN A 96 12.77 -19.14 20.71
C GLN A 96 13.09 -18.00 21.68
N ASN A 97 12.90 -16.76 21.24
CA ASN A 97 13.10 -15.57 22.06
C ASN A 97 11.81 -15.09 22.76
N GLY A 98 10.66 -15.71 22.48
CA GLY A 98 9.39 -15.38 23.12
C GLY A 98 8.80 -14.04 22.67
N VAL A 99 9.12 -13.56 21.47
CA VAL A 99 8.75 -12.21 21.01
C VAL A 99 8.04 -12.19 19.65
N VAL A 100 7.10 -11.26 19.52
CA VAL A 100 6.47 -10.86 18.26
C VAL A 100 6.95 -9.47 17.90
N ARG A 101 7.49 -9.31 16.70
CA ARG A 101 7.94 -8.02 16.17
C ARG A 101 7.20 -7.67 14.90
N ILE A 102 6.60 -6.48 14.89
CA ILE A 102 5.87 -5.92 13.75
C ILE A 102 6.60 -4.65 13.33
N PHE A 103 7.18 -4.69 12.13
CA PHE A 103 7.88 -3.56 11.55
C PHE A 103 7.15 -3.03 10.33
N ARG A 104 6.99 -1.71 10.23
CA ARG A 104 6.45 -1.01 9.05
C ARG A 104 7.22 0.28 8.78
N TRP A 105 7.38 0.59 7.50
CA TRP A 105 7.81 1.90 7.01
C TRP A 105 6.60 2.83 6.89
N GLY A 106 6.61 3.95 7.60
CA GLY A 106 5.68 5.05 7.43
C GLY A 106 6.16 6.08 6.41
N PHE A 107 5.47 7.20 6.36
CA PHE A 107 5.89 8.37 5.59
C PHE A 107 7.21 8.95 6.12
N PRO A 108 7.98 9.67 5.30
CA PRO A 108 9.21 10.33 5.75
C PRO A 108 8.92 11.29 6.92
N GLY A 109 9.81 11.30 7.90
CA GLY A 109 9.68 12.10 9.12
C GLY A 109 10.34 11.43 10.32
N LYS A 110 10.21 12.04 11.49
CA LYS A 110 10.83 11.57 12.76
C LYS A 110 10.35 10.15 13.14
N ASN A 111 9.08 9.83 12.89
CA ASN A 111 8.44 8.56 13.24
C ASN A 111 8.24 7.63 12.04
N ARG A 112 9.17 7.68 11.08
CA ARG A 112 9.09 6.87 9.86
C ARG A 112 9.13 5.36 10.16
N ARG A 113 9.90 4.92 11.15
CA ARG A 113 10.03 3.50 11.50
C ARG A 113 9.01 3.17 12.58
N ILE A 114 8.02 2.38 12.24
CA ILE A 114 7.06 1.82 13.20
C ILE A 114 7.59 0.43 13.55
N ASP A 115 8.15 0.28 14.74
CA ASP A 115 8.74 -0.97 15.23
C ASP A 115 8.09 -1.33 16.56
N LEU A 116 7.16 -2.27 16.51
CA LEU A 116 6.40 -2.72 17.68
C LEU A 116 6.90 -4.10 18.06
N THR A 117 7.29 -4.28 19.33
CA THR A 117 7.73 -5.57 19.86
C THR A 117 6.90 -5.89 21.10
N TYR A 118 6.37 -7.11 21.15
CA TYR A 118 5.57 -7.62 22.26
C TYR A 118 6.05 -9.02 22.66
N PRO A 119 6.02 -9.38 23.94
CA PRO A 119 6.13 -10.77 24.38
C PRO A 119 4.98 -11.61 23.80
N ILE A 120 5.25 -12.86 23.42
CA ILE A 120 4.21 -13.80 22.95
C ILE A 120 3.15 -14.04 24.03
N ASP A 121 3.52 -13.95 25.31
CA ASP A 121 2.61 -14.11 26.46
C ASP A 121 1.59 -12.97 26.60
N GLU A 122 1.88 -11.81 25.99
CA GLU A 122 0.93 -10.70 25.91
C GLU A 122 -0.07 -10.85 24.76
N VAL A 123 0.21 -11.74 23.80
CA VAL A 123 -0.75 -12.07 22.74
C VAL A 123 -1.89 -12.88 23.37
N THR A 124 -3.12 -12.38 23.24
CA THR A 124 -4.31 -13.04 23.77
C THR A 124 -4.95 -13.94 22.72
N ALA A 125 -5.10 -13.45 21.49
CA ALA A 125 -5.76 -14.16 20.40
C ALA A 125 -5.29 -13.65 19.04
N ILE A 126 -5.57 -14.44 18.01
CA ILE A 126 -5.58 -13.98 16.62
C ILE A 126 -7.04 -13.75 16.24
N ARG A 127 -7.36 -12.55 15.75
CA ARG A 127 -8.72 -12.22 15.32
C ARG A 127 -8.80 -12.17 13.80
N LEU A 128 -9.76 -12.89 13.20
CA LEU A 128 -10.05 -12.84 11.78
C LEU A 128 -11.32 -12.02 11.54
N GLU A 129 -11.17 -10.85 10.91
CA GLU A 129 -12.31 -10.03 10.48
C GLU A 129 -12.66 -10.34 9.03
N LEU A 130 -13.84 -10.92 8.83
CA LEU A 130 -14.46 -11.15 7.52
C LEU A 130 -15.67 -10.25 7.40
N LYS A 131 -15.62 -9.30 6.46
CA LYS A 131 -16.75 -8.46 6.09
C LYS A 131 -16.98 -8.61 4.60
N ASP A 132 -18.11 -9.18 4.23
CA ASP A 132 -18.55 -9.26 2.84
C ASP A 132 -19.42 -8.05 2.45
N GLY A 133 -19.56 -7.80 1.14
CA GLY A 133 -20.35 -6.71 0.57
C GLY A 133 -19.63 -5.94 -0.51
N LEU A 134 -20.06 -4.70 -0.78
CA LEU A 134 -19.49 -3.83 -1.82
C LEU A 134 -18.00 -3.47 -1.59
N ASN A 135 -17.54 -3.54 -0.34
CA ASN A 135 -16.14 -3.33 0.03
C ASN A 135 -15.69 -4.42 0.99
N PRO A 136 -15.33 -5.62 0.47
CA PRO A 136 -15.00 -6.74 1.30
C PRO A 136 -13.71 -6.45 2.09
N ARG A 137 -13.74 -6.72 3.40
CA ARG A 137 -12.56 -6.62 4.27
C ARG A 137 -12.24 -7.99 4.85
N ARG A 138 -11.00 -8.40 4.63
CA ARG A 138 -10.45 -9.65 5.14
C ARG A 138 -9.15 -9.32 5.85
N THR A 139 -9.20 -9.21 7.18
CA THR A 139 -8.07 -8.70 7.97
C THR A 139 -7.78 -9.61 9.16
N ILE A 140 -6.50 -9.98 9.33
CA ILE A 140 -6.04 -10.69 10.53
C ILE A 140 -5.48 -9.65 11.49
N TYR A 141 -5.93 -9.68 12.75
CA TYR A 141 -5.41 -8.85 13.82
C TYR A 141 -4.67 -9.70 14.86
N LEU A 142 -3.55 -9.18 15.35
CA LEU A 142 -2.92 -9.63 16.56
C LEU A 142 -3.59 -8.92 17.74
N CYS A 143 -4.27 -9.67 18.60
CA CYS A 143 -4.84 -9.13 19.84
C CYS A 143 -3.80 -9.22 20.95
N VAL A 144 -3.45 -8.08 21.53
CA VAL A 144 -2.49 -7.98 22.64
C VAL A 144 -3.24 -7.51 23.90
N LYS A 145 -2.76 -7.90 25.08
CA LYS A 145 -3.25 -7.42 26.39
C LYS A 145 -3.39 -5.88 26.37
N GLY A 146 -4.48 -5.38 26.95
CA GLY A 146 -4.84 -3.96 26.87
C GLY A 146 -5.65 -3.57 25.62
N GLN A 147 -6.34 -4.53 25.00
CA GLN A 147 -7.28 -4.35 23.87
C GLN A 147 -6.69 -3.71 22.60
N ARG A 148 -5.37 -3.79 22.40
CA ARG A 148 -4.75 -3.35 21.15
C ARG A 148 -4.90 -4.43 20.09
N GLN A 149 -5.56 -4.08 18.99
CA GLN A 149 -5.69 -4.93 17.81
C GLN A 149 -4.76 -4.41 16.72
N ILE A 150 -3.73 -5.18 16.37
CA ILE A 150 -2.74 -4.77 15.38
C ILE A 150 -2.99 -5.54 14.08
N PRO A 151 -3.35 -4.86 12.97
CA PRO A 151 -3.55 -5.54 11.70
C PRO A 151 -2.23 -6.14 11.19
N LEU A 152 -2.23 -7.45 10.98
CA LEU A 152 -1.10 -8.21 10.46
C LEU A 152 -1.11 -8.27 8.94
N THR A 153 -2.30 -8.24 8.34
CA THR A 153 -2.51 -8.30 6.89
C THR A 153 -2.33 -6.93 6.23
N ARG A 154 -2.16 -6.97 4.91
CA ARG A 154 -1.88 -5.79 4.09
C ARG A 154 -3.17 -5.00 3.82
N VAL A 155 -3.07 -3.68 3.72
CA VAL A 155 -4.16 -2.83 3.20
C VAL A 155 -4.16 -2.92 1.68
N GLY A 156 -5.23 -3.39 1.03
CA GLY A 156 -5.30 -3.47 -0.43
C GLY A 156 -6.16 -4.61 -0.96
N GLN A 157 -5.65 -5.33 -1.97
CA GLN A 157 -6.36 -6.47 -2.55
C GLN A 157 -6.54 -7.55 -1.49
N PRO A 158 -7.79 -7.89 -1.13
CA PRO A 158 -8.05 -8.92 -0.14
C PRO A 158 -7.55 -10.27 -0.68
N MET A 159 -6.92 -11.05 0.19
CA MET A 159 -6.62 -12.45 -0.09
C MET A 159 -7.93 -13.21 -0.33
N THR A 160 -7.84 -14.40 -0.93
CA THR A 160 -9.01 -15.27 -1.01
C THR A 160 -9.48 -15.65 0.40
N LEU A 161 -10.74 -16.07 0.53
CA LEU A 161 -11.30 -16.44 1.83
C LEU A 161 -10.50 -17.63 2.41
N GLU A 162 -10.22 -18.62 1.58
CA GLU A 162 -9.43 -19.79 1.94
C GLU A 162 -8.01 -19.41 2.39
N GLU A 163 -7.31 -18.57 1.63
CA GLU A 163 -5.95 -18.14 1.97
C GLU A 163 -5.88 -17.43 3.33
N ILE A 164 -6.86 -16.56 3.63
CA ILE A 164 -6.83 -15.81 4.90
C ILE A 164 -7.21 -16.71 6.08
N GLU A 165 -8.14 -17.64 5.90
CA GLU A 165 -8.53 -18.60 6.93
C GLU A 165 -7.38 -19.55 7.27
N VAL A 166 -6.72 -20.11 6.25
CA VAL A 166 -5.54 -20.96 6.42
C VAL A 166 -4.44 -20.19 7.13
N LEU A 167 -4.13 -18.97 6.68
CA LEU A 167 -3.09 -18.15 7.33
C LEU A 167 -3.43 -17.81 8.78
N ALA A 168 -4.69 -17.51 9.09
CA ALA A 168 -5.13 -17.19 10.44
C ALA A 168 -5.06 -18.42 11.36
N ALA A 169 -5.52 -19.57 10.88
CA ALA A 169 -5.44 -20.85 11.59
C ALA A 169 -3.98 -21.26 11.84
N GLU A 170 -3.12 -21.15 10.83
CA GLU A 170 -1.69 -21.43 10.94
C GLU A 170 -1.00 -20.53 11.97
N LEU A 171 -1.36 -19.24 12.02
CA LEU A 171 -0.81 -18.29 13.00
C LEU A 171 -1.30 -18.57 14.42
N ALA A 172 -2.59 -18.87 14.58
CA ALA A 172 -3.19 -19.23 15.87
C ALA A 172 -2.56 -20.52 16.43
N GLN A 173 -2.47 -21.56 15.59
CA GLN A 173 -1.83 -22.83 15.94
C GLN A 173 -0.35 -22.64 16.23
N PHE A 174 0.35 -21.82 15.43
CA PHE A 174 1.74 -21.49 15.71
C PHE A 174 1.85 -20.81 17.06
N LEU A 175 1.11 -19.75 17.37
CA LEU A 175 1.24 -19.05 18.65
C LEU A 175 0.62 -19.80 19.85
N GLN A 176 -0.11 -20.88 19.61
CA GLN A 176 -0.91 -21.59 20.63
C GLN A 176 -1.90 -20.63 21.32
N LYS A 177 -2.60 -19.82 20.50
CA LYS A 177 -3.60 -18.85 20.94
C LYS A 177 -4.91 -19.10 20.21
N ASP A 178 -6.00 -18.63 20.80
CA ASP A 178 -7.32 -18.78 20.21
C ASP A 178 -7.45 -17.97 18.90
N LEU A 179 -8.21 -18.53 17.96
CA LEU A 179 -8.66 -17.85 16.75
C LEU A 179 -10.08 -17.33 17.01
N VAL A 180 -10.29 -16.02 16.86
CA VAL A 180 -11.54 -15.31 17.20
C VAL A 180 -12.11 -14.56 16.00
#